data_AF-A0A1F2T334-F1
#
_entry.id   AF-A0A1F2T334-F1
#
_cell.length_a   1.000
_cell.length_b   1.000
_cell.length_c   1.000
_cell.angle_alpha   90.00
_cell.angle_beta   90.00
_cell.angle_gamma   90.00
#
_symmetry.space_group_name_H-M   'P 1'
#
loop_
_entity.id
_entity.type
_entity.pdbx_description
1 polymer ?
#
loop_
_entity_poly.entity_id
_entity_poly.type
_entity_poly.pdbx_seq_one_letter_code
_entity_poly.pdbx_strand_id
1 'polypeptide(L)'
;MSAGRDTFRQFCAPCHGENGQGHGPVAAMLTTPPSDLTSLSRSNNGAFPLAMLEAILQVESRPRTSAHGSESMPIWGSTFRAIAGNRTLARARIANLLAYIESVQRRL
;
A
#
# COMPACT_ATOMS: atom_id res chain seq x y z
N MET A 1 6.35 14.95 3.65
CA MET A 1 4.95 14.86 4.15
C MET A 1 4.90 13.88 5.32
N SER A 2 4.80 14.37 6.57
CA SER A 2 4.71 13.51 7.77
C SER A 2 3.49 12.58 7.72
N ALA A 3 2.34 13.10 7.29
CA ALA A 3 1.09 12.35 7.19
C ALA A 3 1.16 11.06 6.34
N GLY A 4 1.93 11.06 5.24
CA GLY A 4 2.12 9.88 4.39
C GLY A 4 2.98 8.81 5.05
N ARG A 5 4.10 9.23 5.67
CA ARG A 5 4.99 8.35 6.45
C ARG A 5 4.28 7.73 7.65
N ASP A 6 3.49 8.51 8.38
CA ASP A 6 2.76 8.02 9.56
C ASP A 6 1.67 7.02 9.16
N THR A 7 0.95 7.30 8.06
CA THR A 7 -0.01 6.35 7.49
C THR A 7 0.70 5.05 7.08
N PHE A 8 1.87 5.14 6.44
CA PHE A 8 2.65 3.97 6.07
C PHE A 8 3.07 3.14 7.29
N ARG A 9 3.61 3.78 8.33
CA ARG A 9 4.02 3.10 9.57
C ARG A 9 2.86 2.37 10.24
N GLN A 10 1.70 3.01 10.28
CA GLN A 10 0.54 2.45 10.96
C GLN A 10 -0.08 1.28 10.18
N PHE A 11 -0.16 1.36 8.86
CA PHE A 11 -0.97 0.43 8.06
C PHE A 11 -0.17 -0.49 7.13
N CYS A 12 1.01 -0.06 6.67
CA CYS A 12 1.79 -0.78 5.68
C CYS A 12 2.99 -1.50 6.31
N ALA A 13 3.68 -0.86 7.26
CA ALA A 13 4.90 -1.38 7.89
C ALA A 13 4.74 -2.72 8.62
N PRO A 14 3.59 -3.08 9.23
CA PRO A 14 3.44 -4.41 9.84
C PRO A 14 3.71 -5.56 8.86
N CYS A 15 3.34 -5.39 7.59
CA CYS A 15 3.59 -6.37 6.52
C CYS A 15 4.84 -6.03 5.71
N HIS A 16 4.97 -4.79 5.24
CA HIS A 16 6.04 -4.37 4.33
C HIS A 16 7.33 -3.93 5.03
N GLY A 17 7.37 -3.87 6.36
CA GLY A 17 8.50 -3.39 7.15
C GLY A 17 8.58 -1.86 7.21
N GLU A 18 9.26 -1.34 8.24
CA GLU A 18 9.48 0.11 8.41
C GLU A 18 10.22 0.74 7.22
N ASN A 19 11.07 -0.05 6.55
CA ASN A 19 11.81 0.36 5.36
C ASN A 19 11.08 0.03 4.03
N GLY A 20 9.89 -0.59 4.08
CA GLY A 20 9.09 -0.96 2.91
C GLY A 20 9.62 -2.11 2.08
N GLN A 21 10.61 -2.87 2.55
CA GLN A 21 11.27 -3.92 1.77
C GLN A 21 10.58 -5.29 1.80
N GLY A 22 9.41 -5.40 2.44
CA GLY A 22 8.66 -6.66 2.56
C GLY A 22 8.96 -7.48 3.82
N HIS A 23 9.80 -6.95 4.73
CA HIS A 23 10.27 -7.66 5.93
C HIS A 23 9.58 -7.18 7.21
N GLY A 24 8.26 -6.97 7.16
CA GLY A 24 7.49 -6.57 8.34
C GLY A 24 7.42 -7.67 9.41
N PRO A 25 7.13 -7.31 10.67
CA PRO A 25 7.08 -8.27 11.79
C PRO A 25 6.10 -9.43 11.56
N VAL A 26 5.05 -9.24 10.76
CA VAL A 26 4.10 -10.32 10.43
C VAL A 26 4.37 -10.98 9.08
N ALA A 27 5.37 -10.54 8.31
CA ALA A 27 5.61 -11.00 6.95
C ALA A 27 5.86 -12.52 6.87
N ALA A 28 6.58 -13.08 7.85
CA ALA A 28 6.87 -14.52 7.92
C ALA A 28 5.62 -15.38 8.20
N MET A 29 4.53 -14.78 8.67
CA MET A 29 3.26 -15.48 8.96
C MET A 29 2.32 -15.49 7.75
N LEU A 30 2.67 -14.80 6.65
CA LEU A 30 1.84 -14.70 5.46
C LEU A 30 2.19 -15.79 4.44
N THR A 31 1.16 -16.42 3.86
CA THR A 31 1.34 -17.41 2.78
C THR A 31 1.95 -16.78 1.53
N THR A 32 1.67 -15.50 1.28
CA THR A 32 2.27 -14.74 0.18
C THR A 32 3.19 -13.67 0.78
N PRO A 33 4.48 -13.66 0.42
CA PRO A 33 5.40 -12.65 0.94
C PRO A 33 4.97 -11.26 0.46
N PRO A 34 4.97 -10.24 1.35
CA PRO A 34 4.71 -8.86 0.95
C PRO A 34 5.75 -8.37 -0.06
N SER A 35 5.31 -7.61 -1.06
CA SER A 35 6.21 -7.01 -2.05
C SER A 35 7.17 -5.99 -1.42
N ASP A 36 8.36 -5.88 -1.97
CA ASP A 36 9.27 -4.75 -1.73
C ASP A 36 8.68 -3.49 -2.39
N LEU A 37 8.06 -2.64 -1.57
CA LEU A 37 7.45 -1.39 -2.02
C LEU A 37 8.48 -0.36 -2.46
N THR A 38 9.77 -0.54 -2.17
CA THR A 38 10.84 0.38 -2.59
C THR A 38 11.42 0.04 -3.96
N SER A 39 11.00 -1.07 -4.57
CA SER A 39 11.42 -1.48 -5.92
C SER A 39 10.33 -1.35 -6.98
N LEU A 40 9.17 -0.77 -6.66
CA LEU A 40 8.03 -0.69 -7.57
C LEU A 40 8.37 0.02 -8.89
N SER A 41 9.10 1.13 -8.85
CA SER A 41 9.53 1.81 -10.07
C SER A 41 10.44 0.92 -10.93
N ARG A 42 11.38 0.22 -10.30
CA ARG A 42 12.29 -0.71 -11.00
C ARG A 42 11.53 -1.88 -11.64
N SER A 43 10.57 -2.44 -10.92
CA SER A 43 9.70 -3.51 -11.42
C SER A 43 8.72 -3.04 -12.50
N ASN A 44 8.53 -1.72 -12.66
CA ASN A 44 7.65 -1.10 -13.63
C ASN A 44 8.43 -0.20 -14.62
N ASN A 45 9.49 -0.74 -15.22
CA ASN A 45 10.28 -0.09 -16.28
C ASN A 45 10.81 1.31 -15.92
N GLY A 46 11.12 1.54 -14.65
CA GLY A 46 11.60 2.81 -14.11
C GLY A 46 10.49 3.82 -13.73
N ALA A 47 9.23 3.57 -14.08
CA ALA A 47 8.13 4.47 -13.79
C ALA A 47 7.38 4.05 -12.52
N PHE A 48 7.03 5.00 -11.65
CA PHE A 48 6.21 4.69 -10.47
C PHE A 48 4.75 4.39 -10.88
N PRO A 49 4.17 3.22 -10.52
CA PRO A 49 2.86 2.79 -11.00
C PRO A 49 1.70 3.46 -10.24
N LEU A 50 1.64 4.79 -10.21
CA LEU A 50 0.70 5.56 -9.38
C LEU A 50 -0.77 5.15 -9.57
N ALA A 51 -1.26 5.12 -10.81
CA ALA A 51 -2.66 4.82 -11.11
C ALA A 51 -3.09 3.41 -10.67
N MET A 52 -2.17 2.42 -10.78
CA MET A 52 -2.43 1.06 -10.31
C MET A 52 -2.55 1.03 -8.79
N LEU A 53 -1.64 1.68 -8.07
CA LEU A 53 -1.65 1.72 -6.62
C LEU A 53 -2.86 2.50 -6.08
N GLU A 54 -3.24 3.60 -6.73
CA GLU A 54 -4.48 4.33 -6.42
C GLU A 54 -5.71 3.44 -6.55
N ALA A 55 -5.79 2.64 -7.61
CA ALA A 55 -6.90 1.71 -7.82
C ALA A 55 -6.96 0.67 -6.69
N ILE A 56 -5.83 0.08 -6.31
CA ILE A 56 -5.74 -0.91 -5.22
C ILE A 56 -6.18 -0.31 -3.88
N LEU A 57 -5.69 0.88 -3.55
CA LEU A 57 -5.96 1.53 -2.26
C LEU A 57 -7.38 2.11 -2.14
N GLN A 58 -8.06 2.31 -3.27
CA GLN A 58 -9.45 2.78 -3.31
C GLN A 58 -10.49 1.65 -3.35
N VAL A 59 -10.09 0.38 -3.49
CA VAL A 59 -11.02 -0.76 -3.47
C VAL A 59 -11.80 -0.77 -2.15
N GLU A 60 -13.12 -0.84 -2.25
CA GLU A 60 -14.04 -0.82 -1.10
C GLU A 60 -14.69 -2.18 -0.84
N SER A 61 -14.68 -3.07 -1.84
CA SER A 61 -15.31 -4.38 -1.81
C SER A 61 -14.49 -5.38 -2.62
N ARG A 62 -14.38 -6.63 -2.12
CA ARG A 62 -13.69 -7.72 -2.83
C ARG A 62 -14.45 -8.15 -4.09
N PRO A 63 -13.77 -8.39 -5.21
CA PRO A 63 -14.36 -9.14 -6.33
C PRO A 63 -14.76 -10.55 -5.88
N ARG A 64 -15.93 -11.03 -6.32
CA ARG A 64 -16.50 -12.34 -5.89
C ARG A 64 -15.74 -13.58 -6.40
N THR A 65 -14.68 -13.42 -7.18
CA THR A 65 -14.05 -14.49 -7.98
C THR A 65 -12.75 -15.07 -7.41
N SER A 66 -12.27 -14.60 -6.26
CA SER A 66 -10.98 -15.05 -5.72
C SER A 66 -11.15 -16.24 -4.77
N ALA A 67 -11.38 -17.44 -5.32
CA ALA A 67 -11.52 -18.67 -4.53
C ALA A 67 -10.17 -19.32 -4.14
N HIS A 68 -9.07 -18.98 -4.82
CA HIS A 68 -7.71 -19.42 -4.46
C HIS A 68 -6.72 -18.25 -4.68
N GLY A 69 -5.80 -18.06 -3.72
CA GLY A 69 -5.03 -16.83 -3.43
C GLY A 69 -4.50 -16.04 -4.64
N SER A 70 -4.57 -14.71 -4.61
CA SER A 70 -3.90 -13.87 -3.62
C SER A 70 -4.79 -12.77 -3.01
N GLU A 71 -5.19 -12.97 -1.75
CA GLU A 71 -5.74 -11.91 -0.88
C GLU A 71 -4.72 -11.56 0.22
N SER A 72 -3.54 -11.07 -0.18
CA SER A 72 -2.44 -10.84 0.76
C SER A 72 -2.50 -9.47 1.45
N MET A 73 -3.23 -8.51 0.86
CA MET A 73 -3.38 -7.14 1.39
C MET A 73 -4.82 -6.84 1.82
N PRO A 74 -5.03 -6.13 2.96
CA PRO A 74 -6.35 -5.70 3.41
C PRO A 74 -7.08 -4.79 2.41
N ILE A 75 -8.42 -4.73 2.50
CA ILE A 75 -9.22 -3.73 1.78
C ILE A 75 -8.99 -2.37 2.44
N TRP A 76 -8.20 -1.53 1.78
CA TRP A 76 -7.82 -0.23 2.35
C TRP A 76 -8.85 0.88 2.08
N GLY A 77 -9.64 0.81 1.00
CA GLY A 77 -10.56 1.90 0.62
C GLY A 77 -11.71 2.13 1.61
N SER A 78 -12.21 1.07 2.25
CA SER A 78 -13.19 1.18 3.34
C SER A 78 -12.52 1.67 4.63
N THR A 79 -11.36 1.11 4.98
CA THR A 79 -10.56 1.47 6.16
C THR A 79 -10.18 2.96 6.17
N PHE A 80 -9.60 3.45 5.07
CA PHE A 80 -9.21 4.86 4.97
C PHE A 80 -10.41 5.80 4.94
N ARG A 81 -11.56 5.39 4.42
CA ARG A 81 -12.78 6.18 4.54
C ARG A 81 -13.29 6.27 5.96
N ALA A 82 -13.31 5.14 6.68
CA ALA A 82 -13.77 5.10 8.06
C ALA A 82 -12.91 6.01 8.95
N ILE A 83 -11.58 5.96 8.78
CA ILE A 83 -10.65 6.79 9.56
C ILE A 83 -10.70 8.27 9.14
N ALA A 84 -10.88 8.55 7.85
CA ALA A 84 -10.90 9.92 7.35
C ALA A 84 -12.26 10.61 7.48
N GLY A 85 -13.34 9.88 7.81
CA GLY A 85 -14.69 10.39 7.99
C GLY A 85 -15.44 10.72 6.68
N ASN A 86 -14.74 10.92 5.55
CA ASN A 86 -15.36 11.08 4.24
C ASN A 86 -14.43 10.65 3.08
N ARG A 87 -15.00 10.55 1.87
CA ARG A 87 -14.28 10.11 0.66
C ARG A 87 -13.18 11.07 0.21
N THR A 88 -13.38 12.37 0.35
CA THR A 88 -12.41 13.40 -0.08
C THR A 88 -11.15 13.35 0.77
N LEU A 89 -11.30 13.29 2.10
CA LEU A 89 -10.19 13.16 3.03
C LEU A 89 -9.48 11.80 2.89
N ALA A 90 -10.22 10.73 2.59
CA ALA A 90 -9.63 9.43 2.30
C ALA A 90 -8.71 9.49 1.06
N ARG A 91 -9.17 10.13 -0.03
CA ARG A 91 -8.35 10.35 -1.24
C ARG A 91 -7.10 11.17 -0.94
N ALA A 92 -7.21 12.24 -0.16
CA ALA A 92 -6.06 13.04 0.25
C ALA A 92 -5.05 12.23 1.09
N ARG A 93 -5.52 11.35 1.99
CA ARG A 93 -4.67 10.44 2.76
C ARG A 93 -3.96 9.43 1.85
N ILE A 94 -4.67 8.84 0.89
CA ILE A 94 -4.10 7.92 -0.10
C ILE A 94 -3.04 8.63 -0.94
N ALA A 95 -3.30 9.84 -1.44
CA ALA A 95 -2.33 10.62 -2.20
C ALA A 95 -1.04 10.90 -1.39
N ASN A 96 -1.18 11.30 -0.12
CA ASN A 96 -0.02 11.50 0.77
C ASN A 96 0.76 10.20 1.03
N LEU A 97 0.07 9.07 1.19
CA LEU A 97 0.69 7.75 1.34
C LEU A 97 1.47 7.36 0.08
N LEU A 98 0.89 7.56 -1.11
CA LEU A 98 1.53 7.24 -2.38
C LEU A 98 2.73 8.13 -2.65
N ALA A 99 2.65 9.43 -2.36
CA ALA A 99 3.78 10.34 -2.42
C ALA A 99 4.93 9.89 -1.50
N TYR A 100 4.61 9.35 -0.32
CA TYR A 100 5.64 8.78 0.55
C TYR A 100 6.27 7.52 -0.06
N ILE A 101 5.46 6.57 -0.55
CA ILE A 101 5.94 5.33 -1.18
C ILE A 101 6.82 5.66 -2.40
N GLU A 102 6.43 6.63 -3.22
CA GLU A 102 7.22 7.12 -4.34
C GLU A 102 8.56 7.72 -3.88
N SER A 103 8.56 8.50 -2.79
CA SER A 103 9.77 9.14 -2.28
C SER A 103 10.83 8.16 -1.76
N VAL A 104 10.43 6.92 -1.43
CA VAL A 104 11.33 5.88 -0.91
C VAL A 104 11.74 4.85 -1.97
N GLN A 105 11.38 5.06 -3.25
CA GLN A 105 11.84 4.20 -4.33
C GLN A 105 13.38 4.23 -4.41
N ARG A 106 13.99 3.05 -4.48
CA ARG A 106 15.42 2.95 -4.74
C ARG A 106 15.68 3.38 -6.18
N ARG A 107 16.68 4.24 -6.35
CA ARG A 107 17.13 4.67 -7.68
C ARG A 107 17.55 3.46 -8.52
N LEU A 108 17.40 3.60 -9.83
CA LEU A 108 17.89 2.65 -10.82
C LEU A 108 19.41 2.62 -10.80
#